data_AF-A0A6C0GK19-F1
#
_entry.id   AF-A0A6C0GK19-F1
#
_cell.length_a   1.000
_cell.length_b   1.000
_cell.length_c   1.000
_cell.angle_alpha   90.00
_cell.angle_beta   90.00
_cell.angle_gamma   90.00
#
_symmetry.space_group_name_H-M   'P 1'
#
loop_
_entity.id
_entity.type
_entity.pdbx_description
1 polymer ?
#
loop_
_entity_poly.entity_id
_entity_poly.type
_entity_poly.pdbx_seq_one_letter_code
_entity_poly.pdbx_strand_id
1 'polypeptide(L)'
;MKTLFIVCCMLGLVACSKSVEERSHTVVDIVNGNTITLKNGLTVQLIGVEDTPEAKEYLSENILDKKIRFATDRSNTYTIKSSNQEVFAYIKTIKGVSINAELLKRRLSPLNKEYLTDSLRAFQGYVNEDMTATTSAGKNKEIPEEQTKLPESAKKTPEPRSLRQLVRIAEPCVFLIYSLDEEGNTTGSGTGFFINEHGLAVSNYHVFKGSAQYKIKTREGKYFPVSSIIHSDEDTDYIIFKVDIDQSPYLQLSEELPEKGEDIFVLGNPKGLESTVTRGVVSAFRSLHTKNDYIQIDAAISPGSSGSPVMNMQGQVIGIATAKLDECESCNFAVNIRLVEKNLDAQPD
;
A
#
# COMPACT_ATOMS: atom_id res chain seq x y z
N MET A 1 30.00 35.52 39.64
CA MET A 1 29.39 36.11 40.86
C MET A 1 28.00 36.59 40.46
N LYS A 2 26.86 36.14 41.00
CA LYS A 2 26.54 35.42 42.23
C LYS A 2 25.52 34.30 41.93
N THR A 3 25.85 33.13 42.45
CA THR A 3 24.96 32.01 42.78
C THR A 3 24.55 32.16 44.25
N LEU A 4 23.28 31.95 44.61
CA LEU A 4 22.84 31.06 45.72
C LEU A 4 21.29 31.12 45.83
N PHE A 5 20.46 30.09 45.58
CA PHE A 5 20.29 28.73 46.15
C PHE A 5 19.22 28.64 47.24
N ILE A 6 18.58 27.46 47.28
CA ILE A 6 17.88 26.75 48.38
C ILE A 6 16.34 26.81 48.35
N VAL A 7 15.58 25.72 48.44
CA VAL A 7 15.83 24.26 48.48
C VAL A 7 14.48 23.53 48.26
N CYS A 8 14.59 22.33 47.71
CA CYS A 8 13.60 21.28 47.57
C CYS A 8 13.17 20.63 48.91
N CYS A 9 11.90 20.26 49.05
CA CYS A 9 11.43 19.14 49.91
C CYS A 9 10.10 18.64 49.33
N MET A 10 10.11 17.60 48.48
CA MET A 10 9.78 16.21 48.83
C MET A 10 8.54 16.04 49.74
N LEU A 11 7.43 15.53 49.17
CA LEU A 11 6.92 14.19 49.44
C LEU A 11 5.67 13.88 48.58
N GLY A 12 5.72 12.76 47.84
CA GLY A 12 4.57 11.87 47.68
C GLY A 12 3.55 12.19 46.58
N LEU A 13 3.89 11.86 45.33
CA LEU A 13 3.11 10.88 44.55
C LEU A 13 3.78 10.70 43.18
N VAL A 14 4.38 9.52 43.00
CA VAL A 14 4.74 8.97 41.70
C VAL A 14 3.43 8.83 40.90
N ALA A 15 3.06 9.87 40.16
CA ALA A 15 2.11 9.73 39.05
C ALA A 15 2.94 9.30 37.84
N CYS A 16 3.29 8.02 37.85
CA CYS A 16 3.71 7.26 36.70
C CYS A 16 2.85 7.70 35.51
N SER A 17 3.44 8.42 34.54
CA SER A 17 2.82 8.63 33.24
C SER A 17 2.85 7.28 32.53
N LYS A 18 1.94 6.40 32.93
CA LYS A 18 1.63 5.21 32.17
C LYS A 18 1.30 5.70 30.78
N SER A 19 2.14 5.31 29.82
CA SER A 19 1.87 5.39 28.40
C SER A 19 0.42 4.93 28.17
N VAL A 20 -0.21 5.45 27.12
CA VAL A 20 -1.58 5.08 26.71
C VAL A 20 -1.79 3.54 26.71
N GLU A 21 -0.70 2.79 26.57
CA GLU A 21 -0.50 1.34 26.66
C GLU A 21 -1.08 0.63 27.92
N GLU A 22 -1.27 1.29 29.08
CA GLU A 22 -1.76 0.59 30.29
C GLU A 22 -3.19 0.94 30.76
N ARG A 23 -3.88 1.86 30.08
CA ARG A 23 -5.24 2.27 30.48
C ARG A 23 -6.27 1.25 29.99
N SER A 24 -7.11 0.77 30.90
CA SER A 24 -8.24 -0.09 30.57
C SER A 24 -9.42 0.74 30.07
N HIS A 25 -10.05 0.35 28.98
CA HIS A 25 -11.22 1.00 28.41
C HIS A 25 -12.46 0.12 28.58
N THR A 26 -13.62 0.70 28.88
CA THR A 26 -14.89 -0.05 28.99
C THR A 26 -15.62 -0.01 27.66
N VAL A 27 -16.00 -1.17 27.14
CA VAL A 27 -16.81 -1.30 25.92
C VAL A 27 -18.26 -1.05 26.31
N VAL A 28 -18.94 -0.16 25.60
CA VAL A 28 -20.33 0.24 25.87
C VAL A 28 -21.29 -0.11 24.72
N ASP A 29 -20.76 -0.43 23.54
CA ASP A 29 -21.57 -0.85 22.39
C ASP A 29 -20.77 -1.74 21.44
N ILE A 30 -21.48 -2.66 20.77
CA ILE A 30 -20.97 -3.49 19.67
C ILE A 30 -21.71 -3.08 18.40
N VAL A 31 -21.09 -2.20 17.63
CA VAL A 31 -21.67 -1.64 16.40
C VAL A 31 -21.91 -2.77 15.40
N ASN A 32 -20.89 -3.60 15.16
CA ASN A 32 -20.95 -4.76 14.28
C ASN A 32 -19.84 -5.79 14.61
N GLY A 33 -19.64 -6.80 13.76
CA GLY A 33 -18.73 -7.92 14.02
C GLY A 33 -17.24 -7.57 14.08
N ASN A 34 -16.86 -6.36 13.68
CA ASN A 34 -15.49 -5.86 13.79
C ASN A 34 -15.38 -4.46 14.41
N THR A 35 -16.46 -3.85 14.90
CA THR A 35 -16.43 -2.46 15.38
C THR A 35 -17.14 -2.33 16.72
N ILE A 36 -16.49 -1.66 17.68
CA ILE A 36 -16.99 -1.45 19.04
C ILE A 36 -16.91 0.02 19.44
N THR A 37 -17.71 0.44 20.42
CA THR A 37 -17.62 1.78 21.00
C THR A 37 -17.22 1.71 22.46
N LEU A 38 -16.34 2.61 22.87
CA LEU A 38 -15.82 2.74 24.23
C LEU A 38 -16.55 3.84 25.01
N LYS A 39 -16.57 3.74 26.34
CA LYS A 39 -17.24 4.70 27.24
C LYS A 39 -16.81 6.16 27.06
N ASN A 40 -15.60 6.40 26.55
CA ASN A 40 -15.09 7.74 26.26
C ASN A 40 -15.50 8.26 24.86
N GLY A 41 -16.40 7.56 24.16
CA GLY A 41 -16.91 7.92 22.84
C GLY A 41 -16.00 7.52 21.68
N LEU A 42 -14.93 6.75 21.92
CA LEU A 42 -14.09 6.24 20.83
C LEU A 42 -14.72 5.00 20.18
N THR A 43 -14.84 5.03 18.86
CA THR A 43 -15.16 3.87 18.05
C THR A 43 -13.87 3.16 17.65
N VAL A 44 -13.84 1.85 17.77
CA VAL A 44 -12.66 1.03 17.51
C VAL A 44 -13.01 -0.05 16.50
N GLN A 45 -12.34 -0.01 15.35
CA GLN A 45 -12.40 -1.08 14.36
C GLN A 45 -11.26 -2.08 14.62
N LEU A 46 -11.62 -3.35 14.72
CA LEU A 46 -10.73 -4.45 15.03
C LEU A 46 -9.91 -4.82 13.80
N ILE A 47 -8.59 -4.67 13.92
CA ILE A 47 -7.62 -4.99 12.88
C ILE A 47 -7.68 -6.49 12.54
N GLY A 48 -7.70 -6.82 11.24
CA GLY A 48 -7.59 -8.19 10.76
C GLY A 48 -8.87 -9.04 10.77
N VAL A 49 -10.04 -8.47 11.12
CA VAL A 49 -11.32 -9.20 11.18
C VAL A 49 -12.41 -8.51 10.33
N GLU A 50 -13.22 -9.30 9.64
CA GLU A 50 -14.40 -8.84 8.90
C GLU A 50 -15.59 -8.61 9.83
N ASP A 51 -16.57 -7.84 9.36
CA ASP A 51 -17.88 -7.76 9.96
C ASP A 51 -18.68 -9.04 9.64
N THR A 52 -18.90 -9.89 10.64
CA THR A 52 -19.77 -11.07 10.54
C THR A 52 -20.76 -11.12 11.72
N PRO A 53 -21.96 -11.71 11.53
CA PRO A 53 -22.91 -11.93 12.62
C PRO A 53 -22.33 -12.75 13.78
N GLU A 54 -21.55 -13.78 13.49
CA GLU A 54 -20.94 -14.68 14.47
C GLU A 54 -19.88 -13.94 15.31
N ALA A 55 -19.10 -13.05 14.68
CA ALA A 55 -18.17 -12.20 15.42
C ALA A 55 -18.91 -11.19 16.29
N LYS A 56 -20.01 -10.59 15.79
CA LYS A 56 -20.82 -9.64 16.57
C LYS A 56 -21.42 -10.29 17.82
N GLU A 57 -21.94 -11.49 17.69
CA GLU A 57 -22.45 -12.29 18.80
C GLU A 57 -21.35 -12.56 19.83
N TYR A 58 -20.19 -13.06 19.37
CA TYR A 58 -19.05 -13.33 20.24
C TYR A 58 -18.58 -12.07 21.00
N LEU A 59 -18.45 -10.93 20.32
CA LEU A 59 -18.05 -9.67 20.95
C LEU A 59 -19.06 -9.24 22.01
N SER A 60 -20.36 -9.38 21.73
CA SER A 60 -21.43 -9.03 22.65
C SER A 60 -21.38 -9.88 23.93
N GLU A 61 -21.15 -11.18 23.81
CA GLU A 61 -21.05 -12.06 24.99
C GLU A 61 -19.74 -11.86 25.78
N ASN A 62 -18.65 -11.62 25.06
CA ASN A 62 -17.31 -11.73 25.64
C ASN A 62 -16.72 -10.40 26.11
N ILE A 63 -17.09 -9.26 25.53
CA ILE A 63 -16.47 -7.96 25.85
C ILE A 63 -17.44 -6.80 26.11
N LEU A 64 -18.73 -6.88 25.77
CA LEU A 64 -19.71 -5.82 26.10
C LEU A 64 -19.78 -5.63 27.63
N ASP A 65 -19.85 -4.37 28.06
CA ASP A 65 -19.80 -3.92 29.46
C ASP A 65 -18.54 -4.31 30.24
N LYS A 66 -17.52 -4.84 29.56
CA LYS A 66 -16.26 -5.26 30.17
C LYS A 66 -15.13 -4.31 29.80
N LYS A 67 -14.03 -4.45 30.54
CA LYS A 67 -12.80 -3.71 30.29
C LYS A 67 -11.88 -4.45 29.31
N ILE A 68 -11.30 -3.70 28.39
CA ILE A 68 -10.28 -4.15 27.44
C ILE A 68 -9.04 -3.25 27.53
N ARG A 69 -7.94 -3.69 26.93
CA ARG A 69 -6.75 -2.88 26.65
C ARG A 69 -6.46 -2.94 25.17
N PHE A 70 -5.86 -1.89 24.64
CA PHE A 70 -5.24 -1.95 23.33
C PHE A 70 -3.93 -2.75 23.41
N ALA A 71 -3.62 -3.49 22.36
CA ALA A 71 -2.31 -4.10 22.20
C ALA A 71 -1.49 -3.24 21.23
N THR A 72 -0.38 -2.64 21.71
CA THR A 72 0.62 -1.99 20.87
C THR A 72 1.62 -3.03 20.36
N ASP A 73 2.07 -2.86 19.13
CA ASP A 73 3.27 -3.51 18.63
C ASP A 73 4.49 -2.62 18.92
N ARG A 74 5.70 -3.11 18.62
CA ARG A 74 6.97 -2.40 18.87
C ARG A 74 7.15 -1.12 18.02
N SER A 75 6.21 -0.77 17.15
CA SER A 75 6.23 0.44 16.31
C SER A 75 5.40 1.61 16.86
N ASN A 76 4.63 1.40 17.93
CA ASN A 76 3.96 2.45 18.71
C ASN A 76 3.05 3.41 17.90
N THR A 77 2.33 2.91 16.90
CA THR A 77 1.43 3.72 16.07
C THR A 77 -0.05 3.49 16.39
N TYR A 78 -0.58 4.24 17.35
CA TYR A 78 -2.01 4.55 17.34
C TYR A 78 -2.25 5.66 16.33
N THR A 79 -2.93 5.36 15.21
CA THR A 79 -3.40 6.44 14.33
C THR A 79 -4.74 6.94 14.86
N ILE A 80 -4.70 7.91 15.78
CA ILE A 80 -5.91 8.64 16.20
C ILE A 80 -6.18 9.70 15.14
N LYS A 81 -7.18 9.49 14.28
CA LYS A 81 -7.67 10.51 13.36
C LYS A 81 -8.49 11.52 14.17
N SER A 82 -7.87 12.65 14.54
CA SER A 82 -8.43 13.67 15.44
C SER A 82 -9.69 14.39 14.96
N SER A 83 -10.29 14.00 13.82
CA SER A 83 -11.52 14.61 13.33
C SER A 83 -12.76 13.71 13.33
N ASN A 84 -12.68 12.40 13.68
CA ASN A 84 -13.86 11.50 13.61
C ASN A 84 -13.95 10.35 14.66
N GLN A 85 -13.26 10.40 15.80
CA GLN A 85 -13.40 9.42 16.92
C GLN A 85 -13.24 7.92 16.59
N GLU A 86 -12.68 7.55 15.44
CA GLU A 86 -12.50 6.16 15.01
C GLU A 86 -11.02 5.75 15.03
N VAL A 87 -10.72 4.58 15.61
CA VAL A 87 -9.37 4.05 15.79
C VAL A 87 -9.30 2.59 15.34
N PHE A 88 -8.25 2.22 14.62
CA PHE A 88 -7.97 0.82 14.26
C PHE A 88 -7.04 0.23 15.31
N ALA A 89 -7.42 -0.89 15.92
CA ALA A 89 -6.60 -1.49 16.97
C ALA A 89 -6.74 -3.02 17.09
N TYR A 90 -5.67 -3.62 17.60
CA TYR A 90 -5.75 -4.92 18.29
C TYR A 90 -6.20 -4.69 19.72
N ILE A 91 -7.09 -5.54 20.23
CA ILE A 91 -7.57 -5.45 21.61
C ILE A 91 -7.32 -6.75 22.37
N LYS A 92 -7.06 -6.61 23.67
CA LYS A 92 -6.91 -7.69 24.64
C LYS A 92 -7.85 -7.51 25.81
N THR A 93 -8.32 -8.60 26.39
CA THR A 93 -8.99 -8.56 27.69
C THR A 93 -8.02 -8.13 28.79
N ILE A 94 -8.52 -7.75 29.98
CA ILE A 94 -7.66 -7.47 31.14
C ILE A 94 -6.77 -8.68 31.52
N LYS A 95 -7.21 -9.89 31.20
CA LYS A 95 -6.48 -11.15 31.39
C LYS A 95 -5.42 -11.43 30.30
N GLY A 96 -5.31 -10.57 29.28
CA GLY A 96 -4.29 -10.66 28.24
C GLY A 96 -4.71 -11.42 26.97
N VAL A 97 -5.90 -12.03 26.95
CA VAL A 97 -6.41 -12.77 25.78
C VAL A 97 -6.69 -11.82 24.62
N SER A 98 -6.14 -12.13 23.43
CA SER A 98 -6.35 -11.36 22.20
C SER A 98 -7.71 -11.66 21.57
N ILE A 99 -8.55 -10.64 21.43
CA ILE A 99 -9.90 -10.79 20.87
C ILE A 99 -9.85 -11.01 19.36
N ASN A 100 -9.03 -10.23 18.66
CA ASN A 100 -8.83 -10.34 17.21
C ASN A 100 -8.36 -11.77 16.84
N ALA A 101 -7.46 -12.35 17.64
CA ALA A 101 -6.99 -13.72 17.41
C ALA A 101 -8.07 -14.77 17.70
N GLU A 102 -8.86 -14.62 18.77
CA GLU A 102 -9.93 -15.56 19.11
C GLU A 102 -11.03 -15.61 18.04
N LEU A 103 -11.43 -14.47 17.48
CA LEU A 103 -12.41 -14.40 16.40
C LEU A 103 -11.98 -15.24 15.18
N LEU A 104 -10.69 -15.22 14.86
CA LEU A 104 -10.15 -15.94 13.71
C LEU A 104 -9.90 -17.41 14.01
N LYS A 105 -9.35 -17.74 15.18
CA LYS A 105 -9.10 -19.13 15.61
C LYS A 105 -10.38 -19.95 15.67
N ARG A 106 -11.45 -19.34 16.16
CA ARG A 106 -12.78 -19.95 16.23
C ARG A 106 -13.54 -19.92 14.91
N ARG A 107 -12.96 -19.31 13.87
CA ARG A 107 -13.58 -19.09 12.55
C ARG A 107 -14.91 -18.33 12.63
N LEU A 108 -15.02 -17.42 13.61
CA LEU A 108 -16.18 -16.55 13.78
C LEU A 108 -16.10 -15.34 12.85
N SER A 109 -14.87 -14.93 12.50
CA SER A 109 -14.59 -13.99 11.42
C SER A 109 -13.56 -14.60 10.47
N PRO A 110 -13.66 -14.39 9.16
CA PRO A 110 -12.55 -14.60 8.25
C PRO A 110 -11.48 -13.52 8.47
N LEU A 111 -10.25 -13.81 8.02
CA LEU A 111 -9.15 -12.86 8.05
C LEU A 111 -9.38 -11.76 7.02
N ASN A 112 -9.62 -10.54 7.48
CA ASN A 112 -9.59 -9.36 6.62
C ASN A 112 -8.14 -8.87 6.51
N LYS A 113 -7.51 -8.99 5.33
CA LYS A 113 -6.13 -8.52 5.09
C LYS A 113 -6.03 -7.04 4.76
N GLU A 114 -7.16 -6.39 4.47
CA GLU A 114 -7.29 -4.96 4.18
C GLU A 114 -7.14 -4.11 5.45
N TYR A 115 -7.61 -4.62 6.60
CA TYR A 115 -7.47 -3.97 7.90
C TYR A 115 -6.20 -4.37 8.67
N LEU A 116 -5.20 -4.98 8.04
CA LEU A 116 -3.91 -5.28 8.69
C LEU A 116 -2.99 -4.06 8.61
N THR A 117 -2.66 -3.46 9.76
CA THR A 117 -1.67 -2.38 9.83
C THR A 117 -0.24 -2.89 9.97
N ASP A 118 -0.05 -4.17 10.31
CA ASP A 118 1.26 -4.82 10.46
C ASP A 118 1.51 -5.90 9.39
N SER A 119 2.77 -6.32 9.25
CA SER A 119 3.12 -7.47 8.39
C SER A 119 2.35 -8.74 8.77
N LEU A 120 1.96 -9.56 7.78
CA LEU A 120 1.30 -10.86 7.98
C LEU A 120 2.07 -11.76 8.97
N ARG A 121 3.40 -11.58 9.09
CA ARG A 121 4.27 -12.28 10.04
C ARG A 121 4.10 -11.81 11.49
N ALA A 122 3.96 -10.50 11.73
CA ALA A 122 3.63 -9.95 13.05
C ALA A 122 2.23 -10.40 13.49
N PHE A 123 1.29 -10.36 12.56
CA PHE A 123 -0.07 -10.88 12.72
C PHE A 123 -0.11 -12.39 13.05
N GLN A 124 0.67 -13.22 12.34
CA GLN A 124 0.85 -14.63 12.67
C GLN A 124 1.51 -14.83 14.05
N GLY A 125 2.35 -13.90 14.50
CA GLY A 125 2.88 -13.86 15.87
C GLY A 125 1.77 -13.75 16.92
N TYR A 126 0.81 -12.85 16.74
CA TYR A 126 -0.34 -12.69 17.65
C TYR A 126 -1.29 -13.90 17.66
N VAL A 127 -1.48 -14.54 16.50
CA VAL A 127 -2.30 -15.77 16.43
C VAL A 127 -1.59 -16.95 17.11
N ASN A 128 -0.26 -17.01 17.06
CA ASN A 128 0.52 -18.15 17.57
C ASN A 128 1.02 -17.99 19.02
N GLU A 129 1.15 -16.78 19.58
CA GLU A 129 1.60 -16.54 20.97
C GLU A 129 0.68 -17.17 22.02
N ASP A 130 -0.62 -17.29 21.74
CA ASP A 130 -1.59 -17.88 22.67
C ASP A 130 -1.59 -19.42 22.68
N MET A 131 -0.68 -20.10 21.94
CA MET A 131 -0.51 -21.56 22.06
C MET A 131 0.14 -22.02 23.38
N THR A 132 0.68 -21.11 24.20
CA THR A 132 1.17 -21.46 25.55
C THR A 132 0.13 -21.29 26.65
N ALA A 133 -1.07 -20.82 26.33
CA ALA A 133 -2.14 -20.63 27.31
C ALA A 133 -3.46 -21.26 26.80
N THR A 134 -3.80 -22.39 27.40
CA THR A 134 -5.12 -23.04 27.34
C THR A 134 -5.35 -24.00 26.16
N THR A 135 -4.64 -25.13 26.22
CA THR A 135 -5.16 -26.43 25.80
C THR A 135 -6.43 -26.78 26.59
N SER A 136 -7.60 -26.79 25.95
CA SER A 136 -8.60 -27.85 26.14
C SER A 136 -9.74 -27.81 25.12
N ALA A 137 -9.79 -28.89 24.34
CA ALA A 137 -10.97 -29.64 23.92
C ALA A 137 -12.08 -28.97 23.08
N GLY A 138 -12.34 -29.56 21.91
CA GLY A 138 -13.72 -29.75 21.47
C GLY A 138 -14.01 -29.84 19.97
N LYS A 139 -13.73 -31.02 19.39
CA LYS A 139 -14.54 -31.76 18.39
C LYS A 139 -15.16 -31.05 17.17
N ASN A 140 -14.74 -31.55 16.01
CA ASN A 140 -15.38 -31.52 14.68
C ASN A 140 -16.91 -31.63 14.72
N LYS A 141 -17.56 -30.88 13.82
CA LYS A 141 -18.76 -31.31 13.07
C LYS A 141 -18.78 -30.64 11.69
N GLU A 142 -18.69 -31.45 10.64
CA GLU A 142 -19.16 -31.12 9.29
C GLU A 142 -20.69 -31.03 9.31
N ILE A 143 -21.27 -30.03 8.63
CA ILE A 143 -22.68 -30.00 8.21
C ILE A 143 -22.75 -29.34 6.80
N PRO A 144 -23.65 -29.79 5.90
CA PRO A 144 -23.49 -29.80 4.44
C PRO A 144 -23.94 -28.54 3.70
N GLU A 145 -23.52 -28.44 2.44
CA GLU A 145 -23.98 -27.47 1.43
C GLU A 145 -25.51 -27.46 1.28
N GLU A 146 -26.13 -26.30 1.54
CA GLU A 146 -27.51 -26.03 1.19
C GLU A 146 -27.57 -24.97 0.07
N GLN A 147 -27.93 -25.43 -1.12
CA GLN A 147 -28.16 -24.59 -2.29
C GLN A 147 -29.48 -23.83 -2.13
N THR A 148 -29.39 -22.51 -1.93
CA THR A 148 -30.52 -21.60 -2.18
C THR A 148 -30.25 -20.77 -3.43
N LYS A 149 -30.96 -21.11 -4.51
CA LYS A 149 -31.05 -20.30 -5.73
C LYS A 149 -31.87 -19.04 -5.46
N LEU A 150 -31.32 -17.88 -5.81
CA LEU A 150 -32.03 -16.60 -6.02
C LEU A 150 -31.52 -15.99 -7.35
N PRO A 151 -32.29 -15.09 -8.00
CA PRO A 151 -32.62 -15.18 -9.42
C PRO A 151 -31.57 -14.61 -10.38
N GLU A 152 -31.57 -15.13 -11.61
CA GLU A 152 -30.94 -14.52 -12.78
C GLU A 152 -31.58 -13.16 -13.09
N SER A 153 -30.76 -12.11 -13.05
CA SER A 153 -30.66 -11.02 -14.03
C SER A 153 -30.36 -9.69 -13.34
N ALA A 154 -29.10 -9.53 -12.94
CA ALA A 154 -28.43 -8.24 -12.94
C ALA A 154 -27.18 -8.43 -13.79
N LYS A 155 -27.05 -7.64 -14.86
CA LYS A 155 -25.84 -7.63 -15.70
C LYS A 155 -24.63 -7.47 -14.77
N LYS A 156 -23.78 -8.50 -14.69
CA LYS A 156 -22.53 -8.48 -13.92
C LYS A 156 -21.63 -7.39 -14.50
N THR A 157 -21.61 -6.23 -13.86
CA THR A 157 -20.39 -5.42 -13.84
C THR A 157 -19.29 -6.33 -13.27
N PRO A 158 -18.12 -6.45 -13.92
CA PRO A 158 -17.04 -7.29 -13.38
C PRO A 158 -16.72 -6.84 -11.95
N GLU A 159 -16.64 -7.78 -11.02
CA GLU A 159 -16.11 -7.53 -9.68
C GLU A 159 -14.76 -6.79 -9.81
N PRO A 160 -14.52 -5.71 -9.05
CA PRO A 160 -13.28 -4.96 -9.13
C PRO A 160 -12.09 -5.89 -8.89
N ARG A 161 -11.10 -5.83 -9.79
CA ARG A 161 -9.92 -6.70 -9.70
C ARG A 161 -9.17 -6.38 -8.41
N SER A 162 -8.80 -7.41 -7.64
CA SER A 162 -7.92 -7.24 -6.49
C SER A 162 -6.55 -6.70 -6.93
N LEU A 163 -5.87 -5.96 -6.05
CA LEU A 163 -4.50 -5.47 -6.29
C LEU A 163 -3.56 -6.60 -6.76
N ARG A 164 -3.70 -7.81 -6.18
CA ARG A 164 -2.92 -8.98 -6.58
C ARG A 164 -3.13 -9.37 -8.04
N GLN A 165 -4.36 -9.30 -8.52
CA GLN A 165 -4.68 -9.59 -9.92
C GLN A 165 -4.13 -8.51 -10.83
N LEU A 166 -4.25 -7.23 -10.44
CA LEU A 166 -3.69 -6.11 -11.19
C LEU A 166 -2.16 -6.23 -11.32
N VAL A 167 -1.47 -6.49 -10.21
CA VAL A 167 -0.01 -6.73 -10.19
C VAL A 167 0.35 -7.89 -11.10
N ARG A 168 -0.35 -9.03 -11.03
CA ARG A 168 -0.07 -10.19 -11.88
C ARG A 168 -0.21 -9.89 -13.38
N ILE A 169 -1.14 -9.01 -13.75
CA ILE A 169 -1.35 -8.57 -15.13
C ILE A 169 -0.28 -7.55 -15.55
N ALA A 170 0.11 -6.67 -14.64
CA ALA A 170 1.04 -5.58 -14.92
C ALA A 170 2.51 -6.02 -14.92
N GLU A 171 2.90 -7.00 -14.09
CA GLU A 171 4.28 -7.50 -13.94
C GLU A 171 5.00 -7.80 -15.26
N PRO A 172 4.41 -8.50 -16.24
CA PRO A 172 5.08 -8.77 -17.52
C PRO A 172 5.33 -7.51 -18.36
N CYS A 173 4.58 -6.43 -18.13
CA CYS A 173 4.66 -5.18 -18.88
C CYS A 173 5.77 -4.26 -18.37
N VAL A 174 6.30 -4.50 -17.17
CA VAL A 174 7.31 -3.69 -16.48
C VAL A 174 8.67 -4.38 -16.55
N PHE A 175 9.71 -3.63 -16.85
CA PHE A 175 11.06 -4.17 -17.05
C PHE A 175 12.14 -3.28 -16.45
N LEU A 176 13.33 -3.85 -16.30
CA LEU A 176 14.52 -3.14 -15.84
C LEU A 176 15.26 -2.56 -17.05
N ILE A 177 15.74 -1.34 -16.93
CA ILE A 177 16.58 -0.67 -17.93
C ILE A 177 18.00 -0.62 -17.40
N TYR A 178 18.96 -0.93 -18.27
CA TYR A 178 20.38 -0.75 -18.04
C TYR A 178 20.94 0.28 -19.01
N SER A 179 21.62 1.28 -18.45
CA SER A 179 22.36 2.29 -19.21
C SER A 179 23.84 1.86 -19.27
N LEU A 180 24.43 1.91 -20.46
CA LEU A 180 25.75 1.36 -20.73
C LEU A 180 26.70 2.43 -21.29
N ASP A 181 27.98 2.35 -20.91
CA ASP A 181 29.06 3.11 -21.54
C ASP A 181 29.49 2.51 -22.89
N GLU A 182 30.47 3.12 -23.55
CA GLU A 182 31.01 2.67 -24.85
C GLU A 182 31.66 1.28 -24.78
N GLU A 183 32.13 0.86 -23.61
CA GLU A 183 32.74 -0.44 -23.35
C GLU A 183 31.69 -1.52 -23.01
N GLY A 184 30.42 -1.13 -22.82
CA GLY A 184 29.31 -2.01 -22.47
C GLY A 184 29.15 -2.25 -20.97
N ASN A 185 29.86 -1.52 -20.11
CA ASN A 185 29.68 -1.59 -18.67
C ASN A 185 28.40 -0.87 -18.24
N THR A 186 27.73 -1.39 -17.21
CA THR A 186 26.53 -0.74 -16.66
C THR A 186 26.90 0.49 -15.83
N THR A 187 26.42 1.65 -16.27
CA THR A 187 26.63 2.95 -15.60
C THR A 187 25.41 3.40 -14.79
N GLY A 188 24.23 2.84 -15.09
CA GLY A 188 22.98 3.17 -14.41
C GLY A 188 21.88 2.15 -14.63
N SER A 189 20.81 2.27 -13.85
CA SER A 189 19.61 1.48 -14.02
C SER A 189 18.36 2.23 -13.61
N GLY A 190 17.22 1.80 -14.17
CA GLY A 190 15.90 2.35 -13.89
C GLY A 190 14.81 1.37 -14.28
N THR A 191 13.55 1.78 -14.14
CA THR A 191 12.40 0.98 -14.54
C THR A 191 11.78 1.57 -15.81
N GLY A 192 11.20 0.73 -16.65
CA GLY A 192 10.33 1.16 -17.74
C GLY A 192 9.14 0.21 -17.90
N PHE A 193 8.18 0.62 -18.72
CA PHE A 193 7.02 -0.21 -19.04
C PHE A 193 6.59 -0.02 -20.49
N PHE A 194 6.03 -1.08 -21.07
CA PHE A 194 5.48 -1.06 -22.42
C PHE A 194 4.09 -0.42 -22.44
N ILE A 195 3.82 0.35 -23.49
CA ILE A 195 2.55 1.05 -23.73
C ILE A 195 1.83 0.58 -25.01
N ASN A 196 2.46 -0.29 -25.81
CA ASN A 196 1.77 -1.01 -26.89
C ASN A 196 2.36 -2.40 -27.11
N GLU A 197 1.74 -3.16 -28.02
CA GLU A 197 2.15 -4.53 -28.34
C GLU A 197 3.41 -4.64 -29.21
N HIS A 198 3.93 -3.53 -29.72
CA HIS A 198 5.06 -3.48 -30.64
C HIS A 198 6.34 -2.98 -29.97
N GLY A 199 6.47 -3.07 -28.64
CA GLY A 199 7.69 -2.65 -27.95
C GLY A 199 7.86 -1.15 -27.77
N LEU A 200 6.82 -0.33 -27.94
CA LEU A 200 6.86 1.09 -27.55
C LEU A 200 6.77 1.17 -26.02
N ALA A 201 7.63 1.98 -25.42
CA ALA A 201 7.79 2.02 -23.98
C ALA A 201 8.08 3.42 -23.44
N VAL A 202 7.91 3.56 -22.12
CA VAL A 202 8.05 4.81 -21.37
C VAL A 202 8.94 4.60 -20.15
N SER A 203 9.70 5.63 -19.80
CA SER A 203 10.50 5.74 -18.56
C SER A 203 10.75 7.22 -18.23
N ASN A 204 11.65 7.50 -17.27
CA ASN A 204 12.16 8.85 -17.04
C ASN A 204 13.33 9.19 -17.96
N TYR A 205 13.45 10.47 -18.33
CA TYR A 205 14.57 10.95 -19.14
C TYR A 205 15.91 10.79 -18.43
N HIS A 206 15.99 11.08 -17.13
CA HIS A 206 17.26 10.99 -16.40
C HIS A 206 17.85 9.57 -16.34
N VAL A 207 17.04 8.52 -16.52
CA VAL A 207 17.53 7.12 -16.63
C VAL A 207 18.39 6.94 -17.88
N PHE A 208 18.10 7.69 -18.95
CA PHE A 208 18.80 7.62 -20.23
C PHE A 208 19.95 8.64 -20.35
N LYS A 209 20.00 9.65 -19.49
CA LYS A 209 20.95 10.77 -19.61
C LYS A 209 22.41 10.29 -19.57
N GLY A 210 23.20 10.69 -20.57
CA GLY A 210 24.65 10.53 -20.58
C GLY A 210 25.20 9.12 -20.85
N SER A 211 24.38 8.21 -21.40
CA SER A 211 24.82 6.86 -21.75
C SER A 211 24.85 6.63 -23.26
N ALA A 212 25.70 5.73 -23.73
CA ALA A 212 25.92 5.47 -25.15
C ALA A 212 24.95 4.40 -25.70
N GLN A 213 24.62 3.40 -24.87
CA GLN A 213 23.75 2.30 -25.24
C GLN A 213 22.78 1.96 -24.11
N TYR A 214 21.66 1.35 -24.47
CA TYR A 214 20.64 0.94 -23.52
C TYR A 214 20.12 -0.46 -23.86
N LYS A 215 19.87 -1.25 -22.83
CA LYS A 215 19.17 -2.52 -22.96
C LYS A 215 18.14 -2.67 -21.85
N ILE A 216 17.06 -3.35 -22.15
CA ILE A 216 16.07 -3.74 -21.15
C ILE A 216 16.29 -5.19 -20.73
N LYS A 217 15.76 -5.55 -19.56
CA LYS A 217 15.64 -6.92 -19.08
C LYS A 217 14.19 -7.16 -18.66
N THR A 218 13.51 -8.07 -19.35
CA THR A 218 12.14 -8.46 -19.02
C THR A 218 12.10 -9.33 -17.77
N ARG A 219 10.90 -9.52 -17.21
CA ARG A 219 10.67 -10.41 -16.05
C ARG A 219 11.12 -11.86 -16.30
N GLU A 220 11.07 -12.33 -17.54
CA GLU A 220 11.55 -13.66 -17.94
C GLU A 220 13.09 -13.73 -18.03
N GLY A 221 13.79 -12.62 -17.75
CA GLY A 221 15.24 -12.53 -17.79
C GLY A 221 15.83 -12.34 -19.19
N LYS A 222 15.00 -12.06 -20.19
CA LYS A 222 15.45 -11.80 -21.57
C LYS A 222 15.92 -10.36 -21.72
N TYR A 223 16.96 -10.16 -22.53
CA TYR A 223 17.50 -8.84 -22.83
C TYR A 223 17.16 -8.41 -24.25
N PHE A 224 16.79 -7.14 -24.40
CA PHE A 224 16.50 -6.53 -25.70
C PHE A 224 17.14 -5.15 -25.78
N PRO A 225 17.75 -4.77 -26.92
CA PRO A 225 18.28 -3.43 -27.09
C PRO A 225 17.15 -2.40 -27.25
N VAL A 226 17.41 -1.17 -26.82
CA VAL A 226 16.59 -0.01 -27.21
C VAL A 226 17.00 0.38 -28.63
N SER A 227 16.06 0.36 -29.57
CA SER A 227 16.33 0.58 -30.99
C SER A 227 16.29 2.06 -31.38
N SER A 228 15.39 2.84 -30.78
CA SER A 228 15.29 4.27 -31.05
C SER A 228 14.62 5.04 -29.92
N ILE A 229 15.01 6.30 -29.73
CA ILE A 229 14.25 7.26 -28.92
C ILE A 229 13.22 7.95 -29.82
N ILE A 230 11.96 7.92 -29.42
CA ILE A 230 10.84 8.53 -30.15
C ILE A 230 10.62 9.97 -29.67
N HIS A 231 10.67 10.16 -28.36
CA HIS A 231 10.51 11.47 -27.73
C HIS A 231 11.26 11.51 -26.41
N SER A 232 11.79 12.67 -26.05
CA SER A 232 12.43 12.90 -24.75
C SER A 232 12.14 14.32 -24.28
N ASP A 233 11.80 14.46 -23.01
CA ASP A 233 11.54 15.74 -22.35
C ASP A 233 12.37 15.82 -21.07
N GLU A 234 13.39 16.67 -21.07
CA GLU A 234 14.27 16.89 -19.92
C GLU A 234 13.59 17.71 -18.82
N ASP A 235 12.70 18.63 -19.18
CA ASP A 235 12.05 19.54 -18.22
C ASP A 235 11.05 18.77 -17.35
N THR A 236 10.25 17.90 -17.96
CA THR A 236 9.24 17.10 -17.23
C THR A 236 9.70 15.66 -16.92
N ASP A 237 10.92 15.31 -17.29
CA ASP A 237 11.60 14.06 -16.93
C ASP A 237 10.92 12.77 -17.42
N TYR A 238 10.53 12.71 -18.69
CA TYR A 238 10.06 11.46 -19.31
C TYR A 238 10.63 11.23 -20.71
N ILE A 239 10.61 9.97 -21.12
CA ILE A 239 11.12 9.53 -22.41
C ILE A 239 10.24 8.42 -22.98
N ILE A 240 9.99 8.49 -24.29
CA ILE A 240 9.29 7.47 -25.08
C ILE A 240 10.31 6.86 -26.04
N PHE A 241 10.41 5.53 -26.05
CA PHE A 241 11.41 4.82 -26.83
C PHE A 241 10.87 3.50 -27.37
N LYS A 242 11.56 2.94 -28.35
CA LYS A 242 11.26 1.65 -28.97
C LYS A 242 12.28 0.61 -28.50
N VAL A 243 11.77 -0.56 -28.13
CA VAL A 243 12.57 -1.75 -27.84
C VAL A 243 12.51 -2.68 -29.05
N ASP A 244 13.64 -3.31 -29.38
CA ASP A 244 13.72 -4.31 -30.45
C ASP A 244 13.13 -5.65 -29.98
N ILE A 245 11.81 -5.72 -29.94
CA ILE A 245 11.03 -6.90 -29.54
C ILE A 245 9.82 -7.06 -30.48
N ASP A 246 9.58 -8.28 -30.95
CA ASP A 246 8.50 -8.55 -31.92
C ASP A 246 7.11 -8.28 -31.34
N GLN A 247 6.88 -8.74 -30.10
CA GLN A 247 5.62 -8.57 -29.39
C GLN A 247 5.86 -8.37 -27.89
N SER A 248 5.18 -7.40 -27.29
CA SER A 248 5.26 -7.08 -25.87
C SER A 248 3.89 -7.08 -25.19
N PRO A 249 3.77 -7.56 -23.93
CA PRO A 249 2.64 -7.20 -23.09
C PRO A 249 2.74 -5.70 -22.75
N TYR A 250 1.62 -5.01 -22.55
CA TYR A 250 1.62 -3.57 -22.33
C TYR A 250 0.54 -3.11 -21.35
N LEU A 251 0.77 -1.94 -20.75
CA LEU A 251 -0.16 -1.26 -19.87
C LEU A 251 -1.00 -0.25 -20.64
N GLN A 252 -2.25 -0.12 -20.23
CA GLN A 252 -3.15 0.92 -20.73
C GLN A 252 -2.87 2.23 -20.00
N LEU A 253 -2.87 3.34 -20.73
CA LEU A 253 -2.78 4.67 -20.14
C LEU A 253 -4.18 5.15 -19.73
N SER A 254 -4.26 5.93 -18.65
CA SER A 254 -5.52 6.53 -18.20
C SER A 254 -5.78 7.83 -18.95
N GLU A 255 -6.90 7.90 -19.65
CA GLU A 255 -7.39 9.14 -20.27
C GLU A 255 -7.94 10.14 -19.23
N GLU A 256 -8.27 9.64 -18.03
CA GLU A 256 -8.82 10.43 -16.93
C GLU A 256 -7.71 10.95 -16.01
N LEU A 257 -7.87 12.21 -15.56
CA LEU A 257 -7.03 12.75 -14.50
C LEU A 257 -7.44 12.12 -13.18
N PRO A 258 -6.49 11.61 -12.38
CA PRO A 258 -6.82 10.98 -11.11
C PRO A 258 -7.35 12.01 -10.10
N GLU A 259 -8.09 11.56 -9.10
CA GLU A 259 -8.60 12.42 -8.03
C GLU A 259 -7.66 12.42 -6.82
N LYS A 260 -7.66 13.52 -6.06
CA LYS A 260 -6.92 13.54 -4.78
C LYS A 260 -7.58 12.54 -3.82
N GLY A 261 -6.76 11.66 -3.24
CA GLY A 261 -7.19 10.57 -2.39
C GLY A 261 -7.47 9.26 -3.13
N GLU A 262 -7.36 9.25 -4.46
CA GLU A 262 -7.49 8.03 -5.25
C GLU A 262 -6.40 7.02 -4.89
N ASP A 263 -6.80 5.77 -4.69
CA ASP A 263 -5.93 4.64 -4.42
C ASP A 263 -5.04 4.31 -5.62
N ILE A 264 -3.75 4.16 -5.37
CA ILE A 264 -2.76 3.85 -6.39
C ILE A 264 -1.82 2.74 -5.93
N PHE A 265 -1.14 2.15 -6.90
CA PHE A 265 0.02 1.32 -6.65
C PHE A 265 1.13 1.60 -7.65
N VAL A 266 2.37 1.41 -7.20
CA VAL A 266 3.58 1.54 -8.02
C VAL A 266 4.19 0.16 -8.15
N LEU A 267 4.54 -0.22 -9.38
CA LEU A 267 5.20 -1.49 -9.67
C LEU A 267 6.55 -1.20 -10.31
N GLY A 268 7.63 -1.52 -9.63
CA GLY A 268 8.96 -1.18 -10.10
C GLY A 268 10.06 -2.16 -9.69
N ASN A 269 11.30 -1.84 -10.09
CA ASN A 269 12.47 -2.65 -9.82
C ASN A 269 13.50 -1.88 -8.96
N PRO A 270 13.17 -1.48 -7.72
CA PRO A 270 14.07 -0.70 -6.87
C PRO A 270 15.37 -1.46 -6.60
N LYS A 271 16.52 -0.82 -6.87
CA LYS A 271 17.85 -1.42 -6.74
C LYS A 271 18.03 -2.77 -7.47
N GLY A 272 17.24 -3.05 -8.52
CA GLY A 272 17.24 -4.34 -9.20
C GLY A 272 16.55 -5.47 -8.44
N LEU A 273 15.85 -5.18 -7.33
CA LEU A 273 14.91 -6.09 -6.70
C LEU A 273 13.63 -6.10 -7.55
N GLU A 274 13.56 -7.07 -8.45
CA GLU A 274 12.51 -7.16 -9.45
C GLU A 274 11.11 -7.26 -8.82
N SER A 275 10.12 -6.58 -9.42
CA SER A 275 8.68 -6.66 -9.07
C SER A 275 8.33 -6.22 -7.64
N THR A 276 8.89 -5.11 -7.17
CA THR A 276 8.44 -4.49 -5.91
C THR A 276 7.14 -3.71 -6.13
N VAL A 277 6.15 -3.98 -5.28
CA VAL A 277 4.87 -3.27 -5.27
C VAL A 277 4.79 -2.39 -4.03
N THR A 278 4.42 -1.13 -4.22
CA THR A 278 4.06 -0.21 -3.13
C THR A 278 2.66 0.35 -3.38
N ARG A 279 1.89 0.57 -2.32
CA ARG A 279 0.55 1.17 -2.39
C ARG A 279 0.59 2.55 -1.75
N GLY A 280 -0.26 3.44 -2.23
CA GLY A 280 -0.48 4.75 -1.65
C GLY A 280 -1.73 5.39 -2.23
N VAL A 281 -1.78 6.71 -2.16
CA VAL A 281 -2.81 7.55 -2.74
C VAL A 281 -2.22 8.69 -3.57
N VAL A 282 -3.05 9.29 -4.42
CA VAL A 282 -2.76 10.60 -4.99
C VAL A 282 -2.91 11.66 -3.90
N SER A 283 -1.79 12.22 -3.46
CA SER A 283 -1.73 13.23 -2.39
C SER A 283 -2.12 14.63 -2.89
N ALA A 284 -1.69 15.02 -4.09
CA ALA A 284 -2.01 16.30 -4.69
C ALA A 284 -1.53 16.39 -6.15
N PHE A 285 -1.99 17.39 -6.88
CA PHE A 285 -1.34 17.83 -8.12
C PHE A 285 -0.37 18.98 -7.86
N ARG A 286 0.71 19.01 -8.63
CA ARG A 286 1.72 20.07 -8.65
C ARG A 286 1.92 20.55 -10.08
N SER A 287 2.29 21.81 -10.20
CA SER A 287 2.63 22.46 -11.46
C SER A 287 4.04 23.03 -11.32
N LEU A 288 5.06 22.28 -11.76
CA LEU A 288 6.45 22.69 -11.62
C LEU A 288 6.94 23.44 -12.87
N HIS A 289 6.63 22.90 -14.06
CA HIS A 289 6.96 23.48 -15.36
C HIS A 289 5.70 23.84 -16.15
N THR A 290 4.71 22.95 -16.15
CA THR A 290 3.40 23.18 -16.78
C THR A 290 2.25 22.83 -15.85
N LYS A 291 1.02 23.14 -16.24
CA LYS A 291 -0.15 22.92 -15.38
C LYS A 291 -0.37 21.42 -15.15
N ASN A 292 -0.33 21.00 -13.88
CA ASN A 292 -0.55 19.64 -13.42
C ASN A 292 0.38 18.59 -14.05
N ASP A 293 1.64 18.96 -14.31
CA ASP A 293 2.67 18.06 -14.84
C ASP A 293 3.16 17.01 -13.85
N TYR A 294 2.98 17.25 -12.54
CA TYR A 294 3.34 16.29 -11.50
C TYR A 294 2.15 15.90 -10.62
N ILE A 295 2.13 14.62 -10.28
CA ILE A 295 1.24 13.99 -9.32
C ILE A 295 2.08 13.70 -8.07
N GLN A 296 1.75 14.33 -6.96
CA GLN A 296 2.31 13.97 -5.66
C GLN A 296 1.62 12.71 -5.16
N ILE A 297 2.41 11.75 -4.71
CA ILE A 297 1.98 10.45 -4.18
C ILE A 297 2.64 10.21 -2.83
N ASP A 298 2.03 9.39 -1.98
CA ASP A 298 2.65 8.90 -0.74
C ASP A 298 3.16 7.46 -0.86
N ALA A 299 2.86 6.77 -1.97
CA ALA A 299 3.39 5.45 -2.26
C ALA A 299 4.92 5.48 -2.19
N ALA A 300 5.51 4.54 -1.46
CA ALA A 300 6.95 4.51 -1.27
C ALA A 300 7.68 4.30 -2.61
N ILE A 301 8.65 5.17 -2.90
CA ILE A 301 9.59 5.03 -4.01
C ILE A 301 11.01 5.04 -3.47
N SER A 302 11.94 4.42 -4.19
CA SER A 302 13.36 4.33 -3.80
C SER A 302 14.24 4.40 -5.04
N PRO A 303 15.56 4.54 -4.91
CA PRO A 303 16.46 4.45 -6.05
C PRO A 303 16.20 3.18 -6.87
N GLY A 304 16.01 3.34 -8.19
CA GLY A 304 15.60 2.28 -9.12
C GLY A 304 14.08 2.22 -9.40
N SER A 305 13.25 2.90 -8.61
CA SER A 305 11.82 3.09 -8.92
C SER A 305 11.57 4.16 -10.00
N SER A 306 12.57 4.97 -10.36
CA SER A 306 12.47 5.94 -11.45
C SER A 306 12.01 5.25 -12.74
N GLY A 307 10.94 5.76 -13.34
CA GLY A 307 10.32 5.25 -14.55
C GLY A 307 9.28 4.16 -14.32
N SER A 308 8.98 3.81 -13.06
CA SER A 308 7.93 2.84 -12.74
C SER A 308 6.53 3.38 -13.05
N PRO A 309 5.61 2.56 -13.57
CA PRO A 309 4.22 2.97 -13.71
C PRO A 309 3.57 3.19 -12.34
N VAL A 310 2.90 4.33 -12.17
CA VAL A 310 1.93 4.57 -11.11
C VAL A 310 0.55 4.26 -11.68
N MET A 311 -0.16 3.33 -11.08
CA MET A 311 -1.41 2.80 -11.59
C MET A 311 -2.56 3.01 -10.61
N ASN A 312 -3.76 3.26 -11.15
CA ASN A 312 -5.01 3.26 -10.40
C ASN A 312 -5.52 1.82 -10.17
N MET A 313 -6.58 1.67 -9.36
CA MET A 313 -7.18 0.36 -9.07
C MET A 313 -8.00 -0.25 -10.23
N GLN A 314 -8.03 0.41 -11.39
CA GLN A 314 -8.54 -0.13 -12.66
C GLN A 314 -7.42 -0.79 -13.48
N GLY A 315 -6.16 -0.62 -13.08
CA GLY A 315 -4.98 -1.15 -13.78
C GLY A 315 -4.49 -0.29 -14.94
N GLN A 316 -4.88 0.99 -14.96
CA GLN A 316 -4.41 1.98 -15.92
C GLN A 316 -3.28 2.81 -15.32
N VAL A 317 -2.32 3.20 -16.14
CA VAL A 317 -1.21 4.08 -15.73
C VAL A 317 -1.72 5.51 -15.68
N ILE A 318 -1.56 6.16 -14.52
CA ILE A 318 -1.89 7.57 -14.30
C ILE A 318 -0.64 8.46 -14.23
N GLY A 319 0.54 7.86 -14.03
CA GLY A 319 1.80 8.60 -14.02
C GLY A 319 3.05 7.73 -14.04
N ILE A 320 4.20 8.38 -14.14
CA ILE A 320 5.52 7.76 -14.20
C ILE A 320 6.30 8.17 -12.95
N ALA A 321 6.53 7.24 -12.04
CA ALA A 321 7.21 7.50 -10.77
C ALA A 321 8.58 8.14 -11.03
N THR A 322 8.83 9.29 -10.40
CA THR A 322 10.09 10.04 -10.51
C THR A 322 10.50 10.50 -9.11
N ALA A 323 11.80 10.47 -8.84
CA ALA A 323 12.31 10.89 -7.55
C ALA A 323 12.48 12.41 -7.53
N LYS A 324 11.86 13.13 -6.57
CA LYS A 324 12.30 14.49 -6.19
C LYS A 324 11.54 15.09 -5.00
N LEU A 325 12.14 15.05 -3.82
CA LEU A 325 12.41 16.22 -2.98
C LEU A 325 13.26 15.69 -1.82
N ASP A 326 14.56 16.01 -1.83
CA ASP A 326 15.36 15.75 -0.64
C ASP A 326 14.75 16.57 0.51
N GLU A 327 14.64 15.98 1.70
CA GLU A 327 14.12 16.61 2.93
C GLU A 327 12.58 16.66 3.09
N CYS A 328 11.79 15.83 2.38
CA CYS A 328 10.40 15.55 2.77
C CYS A 328 10.10 14.05 2.88
N GLU A 329 9.63 13.61 4.05
CA GLU A 329 9.12 12.25 4.24
C GLU A 329 7.79 12.07 3.50
N SER A 330 7.70 11.03 2.66
CA SER A 330 6.50 10.69 1.87
C SER A 330 6.04 11.77 0.87
N CYS A 331 6.92 12.70 0.47
CA CYS A 331 6.71 13.53 -0.72
C CYS A 331 7.31 12.86 -1.95
N ASN A 332 6.58 11.90 -2.51
CA ASN A 332 6.98 11.24 -3.74
C ASN A 332 6.22 11.85 -4.91
N PHE A 333 6.78 11.74 -6.12
CA PHE A 333 6.19 12.36 -7.30
C PHE A 333 6.12 11.39 -8.46
N ALA A 334 5.20 11.67 -9.37
CA ALA A 334 5.08 11.01 -10.65
C ALA A 334 4.82 12.05 -11.74
N VAL A 335 5.46 11.88 -12.89
CA VAL A 335 5.14 12.66 -14.09
C VAL A 335 3.74 12.27 -14.55
N ASN A 336 2.88 13.24 -14.83
CA ASN A 336 1.50 13.00 -15.26
C ASN A 336 1.48 12.30 -16.63
N ILE A 337 0.79 11.16 -16.74
CA ILE A 337 0.79 10.34 -17.96
C ILE A 337 0.23 11.07 -19.18
N ARG A 338 -0.64 12.06 -18.97
CA ARG A 338 -1.25 12.85 -20.06
C ARG A 338 -0.23 13.62 -20.90
N LEU A 339 0.96 13.87 -20.37
CA LEU A 339 2.07 14.45 -21.13
C LEU A 339 2.56 13.48 -22.22
N VAL A 340 2.54 12.17 -21.95
CA VAL A 340 2.90 11.13 -22.91
C VAL A 340 1.83 11.02 -24.00
N GLU A 341 0.55 10.90 -23.63
CA GLU A 341 -0.58 10.77 -24.56
C GLU A 341 -0.59 11.90 -25.60
N LYS A 342 -0.47 13.14 -25.14
CA LYS A 342 -0.45 14.31 -26.01
C LYS A 342 0.67 14.26 -27.07
N ASN A 343 1.83 13.68 -26.73
CA ASN A 343 2.94 13.56 -27.67
C ASN A 343 2.80 12.38 -28.62
N LEU A 344 2.09 11.32 -28.23
CA LEU A 344 1.74 10.22 -29.12
C LEU A 344 0.72 10.68 -30.17
N ASP A 345 -0.31 11.44 -29.76
CA ASP A 345 -1.34 11.98 -30.66
C ASP A 345 -0.81 13.06 -31.62
N ALA A 346 0.30 13.73 -31.25
CA ALA A 346 0.88 14.81 -32.03
C ALA A 346 1.83 14.33 -33.14
N GLN A 347 2.12 13.03 -33.24
CA GLN A 347 2.90 12.48 -34.35
C GLN A 347 1.95 12.21 -35.53
N PRO A 348 2.02 12.94 -36.65
CA PRO A 348 1.34 12.54 -37.87
C PRO A 348 1.96 11.23 -38.40
N ASP A 349 1.11 10.32 -38.87
CA ASP A 349 1.46 9.03 -39.51
C ASP A 349 2.60 9.12 -40.53
#